data_AF-A0A7C1NUG4-F1
#
_entry.id   AF-A0A7C1NUG4-F1
#
_cell.length_a   1.000
_cell.length_b   1.000
_cell.length_c   1.000
_cell.angle_alpha   90.00
_cell.angle_beta   90.00
_cell.angle_gamma   90.00
#
_symmetry.space_group_name_H-M   'P 1'
#
loop_
_entity.id
_entity.type
_entity.pdbx_description
1 polymer ?
#
loop_
_entity_poly.entity_id
_entity_poly.type
_entity_poly.pdbx_seq_one_letter_code
_entity_poly.pdbx_strand_id
1 'polypeptide(L)'
;MLISESKNVYINSCQIDYTPLFKVLVNYSLCFSSLYIKKGRKLCQLMLKNYAKQGQIVVFVPRYRGFHVRPSTLIAKIVNHYGSEVWMKLGSETYNASFTLDLFRANEVLNARKKHKLAEEVARVIRDGIYEEAGDLVKSVRTVIKILMESSKVIIYELKFSLEEIKPLEDETPYQSIIRVFTQLFVMGKIDMELDMQVSFSGDLRVLADIKLLTEHGYGEDDSGNNLDLPKALSYLRKGYQ
;
A
#
# COMPACT_ATOMS: atom_id res chain seq x y z
N MET A 1 -22.20 -53.06 74.57
CA MET A 1 -20.78 -52.85 74.95
C MET A 1 -19.92 -53.53 73.88
N LEU A 2 -19.07 -52.73 73.22
CA LEU A 2 -18.00 -53.08 72.25
C LEU A 2 -18.51 -53.57 70.87
N ILE A 3 -18.61 -52.76 69.80
CA ILE A 3 -17.59 -52.05 68.99
C ILE A 3 -16.52 -52.96 68.38
N SER A 4 -16.65 -53.26 67.07
CA SER A 4 -15.57 -53.14 66.08
C SER A 4 -16.20 -53.06 64.68
N GLU A 5 -16.40 -51.85 64.16
CA GLU A 5 -15.54 -51.23 63.14
C GLU A 5 -15.25 -52.12 61.92
N SER A 6 -16.23 -52.12 61.02
CA SER A 6 -16.04 -52.40 59.60
C SER A 6 -15.03 -51.40 59.02
N LYS A 7 -13.81 -51.87 58.76
CA LYS A 7 -12.80 -51.13 58.00
C LYS A 7 -13.29 -50.97 56.56
N ASN A 8 -13.95 -49.84 56.28
CA ASN A 8 -14.07 -49.29 54.94
C ASN A 8 -12.67 -48.98 54.43
N VAL A 9 -12.09 -49.89 53.64
CA VAL A 9 -10.92 -49.59 52.82
C VAL A 9 -11.41 -48.71 51.67
N TYR A 10 -11.36 -47.40 51.89
CA TYR A 10 -11.39 -46.42 50.81
C TYR A 10 -10.16 -46.69 49.93
N ILE A 11 -10.33 -47.40 48.82
CA ILE A 11 -9.37 -47.32 47.72
C ILE A 11 -9.56 -45.91 47.15
N ASN A 12 -8.68 -45.00 47.56
CA ASN A 12 -8.52 -43.68 46.96
C ASN A 12 -8.49 -43.85 45.44
N SER A 13 -9.58 -43.48 44.76
CA SER A 13 -9.53 -43.19 43.34
C SER A 13 -8.57 -42.02 43.18
N CYS A 14 -7.34 -42.29 42.76
CA CYS A 14 -6.39 -41.26 42.38
C CYS A 14 -7.07 -40.39 41.32
N GLN A 15 -7.48 -39.17 41.69
CA GLN A 15 -7.95 -38.18 40.73
C GLN A 15 -6.73 -37.75 39.93
N ILE A 16 -6.47 -38.45 38.83
CA ILE A 16 -5.45 -38.05 37.86
C ILE A 16 -5.98 -36.77 37.19
N ASP A 17 -5.27 -35.67 37.37
CA ASP A 17 -5.55 -34.45 36.62
C ASP A 17 -5.12 -34.67 35.16
N TYR A 18 -6.09 -34.85 34.28
CA TYR A 18 -5.87 -35.04 32.84
C TYR A 18 -5.64 -33.73 32.09
N THR A 19 -5.79 -32.58 32.74
CA THR A 19 -5.66 -31.26 32.12
C THR A 19 -4.29 -31.04 31.48
N PRO A 20 -3.16 -31.40 32.12
CA PRO A 20 -1.83 -31.26 31.50
C PRO A 20 -1.66 -32.16 30.27
N LEU A 21 -2.15 -33.40 30.34
CA LEU A 21 -2.07 -34.35 29.23
C LEU A 21 -2.92 -33.88 28.04
N PHE A 22 -4.16 -33.46 28.30
CA PHE A 22 -5.06 -32.92 27.28
C PHE A 22 -4.45 -31.68 26.59
N LYS A 23 -3.88 -30.76 27.38
CA LYS A 23 -3.20 -29.58 26.87
C LYS A 23 -2.03 -29.94 25.95
N VAL A 24 -1.22 -30.93 26.32
CA VAL A 24 -0.11 -31.41 25.49
C VAL A 24 -0.63 -32.03 24.19
N LEU A 25 -1.62 -32.92 24.26
CA LEU A 25 -2.19 -33.58 23.08
C LEU A 25 -2.81 -32.60 22.09
N VAL A 26 -3.61 -31.65 22.59
CA VAL A 26 -4.25 -30.62 21.75
C VAL A 26 -3.19 -29.70 21.13
N ASN A 27 -2.25 -29.19 21.92
CA ASN A 27 -1.20 -28.31 21.42
C ASN A 27 -0.31 -29.01 20.41
N TYR A 28 0.07 -30.26 20.66
CA TYR A 28 0.84 -31.07 19.72
C TYR A 28 0.07 -31.22 18.40
N SER A 29 -1.19 -31.65 18.46
CA SER A 29 -2.02 -31.88 17.28
C SER A 29 -2.21 -30.60 16.45
N LEU A 30 -2.51 -29.47 17.10
CA LEU A 30 -2.66 -28.18 16.42
C LEU A 30 -1.34 -27.67 15.84
N CYS A 31 -0.24 -27.80 16.58
CA CYS A 31 1.09 -27.37 16.14
C CYS A 31 1.52 -28.12 14.88
N PHE A 32 1.44 -29.46 14.89
CA PHE A 32 1.84 -30.27 13.75
C PHE A 32 0.87 -30.15 12.56
N SER A 33 -0.43 -30.01 12.81
CA SER A 33 -1.41 -29.71 11.74
C SER A 33 -1.06 -28.38 11.05
N SER A 34 -0.80 -27.33 11.82
CA SER A 34 -0.37 -26.03 11.30
C SER A 34 0.96 -26.11 10.55
N LEU A 35 1.92 -26.86 11.10
CA LEU A 35 3.23 -27.11 10.48
C LEU A 35 3.07 -27.78 9.11
N TYR A 36 2.34 -28.89 9.03
CA TYR A 36 2.15 -29.64 7.80
C TYR A 36 1.37 -28.84 6.75
N ILE A 37 0.34 -28.09 7.13
CA ILE A 37 -0.36 -27.18 6.21
C ILE A 37 0.59 -26.12 5.65
N LYS A 38 1.43 -25.51 6.49
CA LYS A 38 2.43 -24.52 6.07
C LYS A 38 3.49 -25.14 5.15
N LYS A 39 4.00 -26.32 5.48
CA LYS A 39 5.01 -27.04 4.67
C LYS A 39 4.42 -27.52 3.34
N GLY A 40 3.21 -28.05 3.36
CA GLY A 40 2.47 -28.46 2.15
C GLY A 40 2.25 -27.29 1.21
N ARG A 41 1.82 -26.12 1.71
CA ARG A 41 1.70 -24.91 0.89
C ARG A 41 3.02 -24.53 0.23
N LYS A 42 4.12 -24.53 0.98
CA LYS A 42 5.46 -24.22 0.44
C LYS A 42 5.87 -25.21 -0.66
N LEU A 43 5.61 -26.50 -0.46
CA LEU A 43 5.87 -27.52 -1.47
C LEU A 43 5.05 -27.29 -2.74
N CYS A 44 3.74 -27.00 -2.60
CA CYS A 44 2.89 -26.67 -3.75
C CYS A 44 3.40 -25.44 -4.50
N GLN A 45 3.75 -24.36 -3.79
CA GLN A 45 4.33 -23.16 -4.40
C GLN A 45 5.62 -23.48 -5.17
N LEU A 46 6.51 -24.28 -4.58
CA LEU A 46 7.75 -24.70 -5.23
C LEU A 46 7.48 -25.50 -6.51
N MET A 47 6.56 -26.48 -6.45
CA MET A 47 6.18 -27.26 -7.62
C MET A 47 5.57 -26.38 -8.71
N LEU A 48 4.67 -25.47 -8.36
CA LEU A 48 4.03 -24.56 -9.31
C LEU A 48 5.02 -23.58 -9.94
N LYS A 49 6.07 -23.18 -9.23
CA LYS A 49 7.15 -22.31 -9.76
C LYS A 49 7.89 -23.00 -10.92
N ASN A 50 8.09 -24.32 -10.87
CA ASN A 50 8.78 -25.07 -11.92
C ASN A 50 8.03 -25.10 -13.26
N TYR A 51 6.72 -24.88 -13.24
CA TYR A 51 5.87 -24.81 -14.43
C TYR A 51 5.45 -23.39 -14.78
N ALA A 52 6.01 -22.39 -14.10
CA ALA A 52 5.67 -20.98 -14.31
C ALA A 52 6.17 -20.51 -15.68
N LYS A 53 5.22 -20.17 -16.55
CA LYS A 53 5.52 -19.46 -17.80
C LYS A 53 5.85 -18.01 -17.47
N GLN A 54 6.98 -17.53 -17.97
CA GLN A 54 7.40 -16.14 -17.80
C GLN A 54 6.72 -15.23 -18.82
N GLY A 55 6.44 -14.00 -18.42
CA GLY A 55 5.92 -12.96 -19.30
C GLY A 55 6.10 -11.57 -18.73
N GLN A 56 5.45 -10.60 -19.37
CA GLN A 56 5.50 -9.19 -19.01
C GLN A 56 4.17 -8.51 -19.28
N ILE A 57 3.79 -7.57 -18.42
CA ILE A 57 2.66 -6.66 -18.62
C ILE A 57 3.12 -5.22 -18.36
N VAL A 58 2.54 -4.27 -19.08
CA VAL A 58 2.68 -2.84 -18.81
C VAL A 58 1.36 -2.33 -18.27
N VAL A 59 1.41 -1.63 -17.15
CA VAL A 59 0.23 -1.13 -16.44
C VAL A 59 0.44 0.32 -15.99
N PHE A 60 -0.65 1.07 -15.87
CA PHE A 60 -0.61 2.42 -15.32
C PHE A 60 -0.39 2.40 -13.81
N VAL A 61 0.35 3.37 -13.30
CA VAL A 61 0.51 3.62 -11.86
C VAL A 61 -0.85 3.97 -11.23
N PRO A 62 -1.13 3.56 -9.97
CA PRO A 62 -2.36 3.97 -9.28
C PRO A 62 -2.54 5.49 -9.32
N ARG A 63 -3.75 5.95 -9.65
CA ARG A 63 -4.05 7.38 -9.76
C ARG A 63 -3.92 8.10 -8.43
N TYR A 64 -4.49 7.52 -7.37
CA TYR A 64 -4.37 8.05 -6.02
C TYR A 64 -2.98 7.77 -5.43
N ARG A 65 -2.12 8.78 -5.42
CA ARG A 65 -0.79 8.78 -4.76
C ARG A 65 0.16 7.64 -5.14
N GLY A 66 -0.07 6.96 -6.26
CA GLY A 66 0.78 5.89 -6.78
C GLY A 66 0.84 4.65 -5.90
N PHE A 67 1.99 3.97 -5.93
CA PHE A 67 2.29 2.74 -5.17
C PHE A 67 2.51 3.01 -3.67
N HIS A 68 1.58 3.69 -3.02
CA HIS A 68 1.56 3.86 -1.57
C HIS A 68 1.15 2.55 -0.86
N VAL A 69 0.80 2.64 0.42
CA VAL A 69 0.54 1.48 1.30
C VAL A 69 -0.38 0.45 0.67
N ARG A 70 -1.57 0.83 0.18
CA ARG A 70 -2.61 -0.11 -0.21
C ARG A 70 -2.31 -0.84 -1.54
N PRO A 71 -2.05 -0.17 -2.67
CA PRO A 71 -1.69 -0.85 -3.92
C PRO A 71 -0.48 -1.77 -3.75
N SER A 72 0.56 -1.29 -3.08
CA SER A 72 1.79 -2.06 -2.84
C SER A 72 1.54 -3.30 -1.98
N THR A 73 0.72 -3.18 -0.94
CA THR A 73 0.36 -4.33 -0.09
C THR A 73 -0.43 -5.37 -0.87
N LEU A 74 -1.36 -4.95 -1.73
CA LEU A 74 -2.16 -5.87 -2.53
C LEU A 74 -1.30 -6.58 -3.58
N ILE A 75 -0.43 -5.87 -4.29
CA ILE A 75 0.53 -6.45 -5.24
C ILE A 75 1.44 -7.45 -4.53
N ALA A 76 2.06 -7.07 -3.41
CA ALA A 76 2.93 -7.97 -2.65
C ALA A 76 2.17 -9.21 -2.16
N LYS A 77 0.92 -9.07 -1.71
CA LYS A 77 0.08 -10.21 -1.33
C LYS A 77 -0.21 -11.14 -2.52
N ILE A 78 -0.47 -10.61 -3.71
CA ILE A 78 -0.64 -11.41 -4.93
C ILE A 78 0.64 -12.21 -5.18
N VAL A 79 1.80 -11.56 -5.26
CA VAL A 79 3.07 -12.23 -5.54
C VAL A 79 3.39 -13.31 -4.51
N ASN A 80 3.22 -13.00 -3.22
CA ASN A 80 3.47 -13.93 -2.11
C ASN A 80 2.46 -15.09 -2.05
N HIS A 81 1.23 -14.90 -2.52
CA HIS A 81 0.25 -15.97 -2.62
C HIS A 81 0.74 -17.10 -3.53
N TYR A 82 1.28 -16.75 -4.70
CA TYR A 82 1.81 -17.71 -5.67
C TYR A 82 3.22 -18.20 -5.34
N GLY A 83 3.99 -17.47 -4.52
CA GLY A 83 5.37 -17.84 -4.16
C GLY A 83 6.34 -17.76 -5.35
N SER A 84 6.04 -16.89 -6.32
CA SER A 84 6.84 -16.68 -7.53
C SER A 84 7.61 -15.36 -7.48
N GLU A 85 8.61 -15.22 -8.35
CA GLU A 85 9.39 -13.98 -8.48
C GLU A 85 8.72 -13.08 -9.52
N VAL A 86 8.43 -11.84 -9.12
CA VAL A 86 7.90 -10.80 -9.99
C VAL A 86 8.69 -9.52 -9.75
N TRP A 87 9.14 -8.93 -10.85
CA TRP A 87 9.93 -7.71 -10.85
C TRP A 87 9.14 -6.59 -11.51
N MET A 88 9.07 -5.44 -10.86
CA MET A 88 8.53 -4.21 -11.41
C MET A 88 9.67 -3.33 -11.93
N LYS A 89 9.59 -2.87 -13.17
CA LYS A 89 10.53 -1.93 -13.78
C LYS A 89 9.88 -0.55 -13.90
N LEU A 90 10.60 0.46 -13.43
CA LEU A 90 10.23 1.88 -13.54
C LEU A 90 11.44 2.66 -14.07
N GLY A 91 11.42 3.00 -15.37
CA GLY A 91 12.58 3.59 -16.04
C GLY A 91 13.76 2.59 -16.10
N SER A 92 14.92 2.96 -15.56
CA SER A 92 16.10 2.09 -15.45
C SER A 92 16.05 1.13 -14.26
N GLU A 93 15.29 1.47 -13.23
CA GLU A 93 15.31 0.78 -11.95
C GLU A 93 14.34 -0.41 -11.92
N THR A 94 14.71 -1.43 -11.15
CA THR A 94 13.92 -2.63 -10.92
C THR A 94 13.68 -2.85 -9.44
N TYR A 95 12.47 -3.28 -9.10
CA TYR A 95 11.96 -3.45 -7.74
C TYR A 95 11.35 -4.83 -7.59
N ASN A 96 11.56 -5.49 -6.46
CA ASN A 96 10.95 -6.78 -6.21
C ASN A 96 9.51 -6.60 -5.73
N ALA A 97 8.54 -7.04 -6.53
CA ALA A 97 7.12 -6.83 -6.28
C ALA A 97 6.58 -7.67 -5.11
N SER A 98 7.34 -8.63 -4.58
CA SER A 98 6.95 -9.38 -3.37
C SER A 98 7.19 -8.60 -2.07
N PHE A 99 8.01 -7.56 -2.11
CA PHE A 99 8.36 -6.72 -0.95
C PHE A 99 7.70 -5.35 -1.07
N THR A 100 6.83 -5.03 -0.11
CA THR A 100 6.12 -3.74 -0.07
C THR A 100 7.06 -2.54 -0.02
N LEU A 101 8.18 -2.66 0.71
CA LEU A 101 9.18 -1.61 0.84
C LEU A 101 9.83 -1.25 -0.51
N ASP A 102 10.02 -2.22 -1.41
CA ASP A 102 10.57 -1.96 -2.73
C ASP A 102 9.58 -1.18 -3.60
N LEU A 103 8.29 -1.49 -3.50
CA LEU A 103 7.24 -0.73 -4.18
C LEU A 103 7.10 0.69 -3.60
N PHE A 104 7.28 0.88 -2.29
CA PHE A 104 7.36 2.21 -1.69
C PHE A 104 8.56 3.00 -2.20
N ARG A 105 9.73 2.38 -2.32
CA ARG A 105 10.92 3.02 -2.91
C ARG A 105 10.67 3.44 -4.35
N ALA A 106 9.97 2.63 -5.14
CA ALA A 106 9.55 3.02 -6.48
C ALA A 106 8.57 4.22 -6.43
N ASN A 107 7.67 4.23 -5.46
CA ASN A 107 6.74 5.35 -5.26
C ASN A 107 7.44 6.66 -4.92
N GLU A 108 8.54 6.63 -4.17
CA GLU A 108 9.34 7.84 -3.91
C GLU A 108 9.92 8.43 -5.20
N VAL A 109 10.34 7.59 -6.15
CA VAL A 109 10.80 8.05 -7.47
C VAL A 109 9.65 8.68 -8.26
N LEU A 110 8.45 8.10 -8.21
CA LEU A 110 7.25 8.66 -8.84
C LEU A 110 6.86 10.00 -8.21
N ASN A 111 6.84 10.08 -6.88
CA ASN A 111 6.54 11.29 -6.13
C ASN A 111 7.54 12.41 -6.41
N ALA A 112 8.83 12.09 -6.55
CA ALA A 112 9.86 13.06 -6.92
C ALA A 112 9.60 13.65 -8.33
N ARG A 113 9.21 12.81 -9.30
CA ARG A 113 8.87 13.25 -10.67
C ARG A 113 7.63 14.14 -10.67
N LYS A 114 6.57 13.73 -9.95
CA LYS A 114 5.34 14.52 -9.78
C LYS A 114 5.64 15.89 -9.14
N LYS A 115 6.43 15.90 -8.06
CA LYS A 115 6.85 17.14 -7.38
C LYS A 115 7.62 18.07 -8.30
N HIS A 116 8.56 17.54 -9.09
CA HIS A 116 9.33 18.32 -10.05
C HIS A 116 8.42 18.96 -11.10
N LYS A 117 7.52 18.16 -11.69
CA LYS A 117 6.56 18.62 -12.70
C LYS A 117 5.60 19.67 -12.13
N LEU A 118 5.14 19.50 -10.90
CA LEU A 118 4.32 20.49 -10.21
C LEU A 118 5.06 21.82 -10.05
N ALA A 119 6.32 21.79 -9.62
CA ALA A 119 7.13 22.99 -9.48
C ALA A 119 7.37 23.70 -10.82
N GLU A 120 7.63 22.97 -11.91
CA GLU A 120 7.75 23.52 -13.26
C GLU A 120 6.46 24.24 -13.69
N GLU A 121 5.32 23.63 -13.39
CA GLU A 121 4.00 24.14 -13.78
C GLU A 121 3.60 25.38 -12.97
N VAL A 122 3.83 25.35 -11.66
CA VAL A 122 3.66 26.52 -10.79
C VAL A 122 4.56 27.66 -11.28
N ALA A 123 5.83 27.38 -11.57
CA ALA A 123 6.76 28.39 -12.09
C ALA A 123 6.32 28.98 -13.43
N ARG A 124 5.71 28.18 -14.30
CA ARG A 124 5.15 28.62 -15.58
C ARG A 124 3.99 29.59 -15.38
N VAL A 125 3.01 29.23 -14.55
CA VAL A 125 1.86 30.09 -14.22
C VAL A 125 2.31 31.42 -13.62
N ILE A 126 3.32 31.40 -12.75
CA ILE A 126 3.88 32.63 -12.18
C ILE A 126 4.56 33.47 -13.28
N ARG A 127 5.42 32.88 -14.12
CA ARG A 127 6.10 33.64 -15.21
C ARG A 127 5.15 34.27 -16.21
N ASP A 128 4.02 33.64 -16.50
CA ASP A 128 3.02 34.16 -17.45
C ASP A 128 2.28 35.41 -16.90
N GLY A 129 2.67 35.92 -15.72
CA GLY A 129 2.16 37.17 -15.14
C GLY A 129 0.76 37.03 -14.54
N ILE A 130 0.26 35.79 -14.39
CA ILE A 130 -1.09 35.51 -13.90
C ILE A 130 -1.12 35.35 -12.38
N TYR A 131 -0.32 36.15 -11.66
CA TYR A 131 -0.36 36.25 -10.21
C TYR A 131 -0.39 37.74 -9.85
N GLU A 132 -1.43 38.16 -9.12
CA GLU A 132 -1.54 39.57 -8.71
C GLU A 132 -0.44 39.93 -7.70
N GLU A 133 0.15 41.11 -7.88
CA GLU A 133 1.29 41.63 -7.13
C GLU A 133 1.08 41.73 -5.60
N ALA A 134 2.22 41.55 -4.93
CA ALA A 134 2.64 41.97 -3.59
C ALA A 134 1.56 42.39 -2.57
N GLY A 135 1.32 41.52 -1.59
CA GLY A 135 0.70 41.88 -0.31
C GLY A 135 0.03 40.71 0.40
N ASP A 136 -0.51 39.77 -0.38
CA ASP A 136 -1.24 38.61 0.15
C ASP A 136 -0.81 37.31 -0.53
N LEU A 137 0.09 36.58 0.15
CA LEU A 137 0.57 35.25 -0.26
C LEU A 137 -0.59 34.26 -0.41
N VAL A 138 -1.60 34.34 0.46
CA VAL A 138 -2.76 33.44 0.44
C VAL A 138 -3.58 33.67 -0.82
N LYS A 139 -3.84 34.94 -1.16
CA LYS A 139 -4.53 35.31 -2.40
C LYS A 139 -3.77 34.81 -3.64
N SER A 140 -2.45 35.01 -3.65
CA SER A 140 -1.57 34.56 -4.74
C SER A 140 -1.63 33.05 -4.94
N VAL A 141 -1.50 32.28 -3.85
CA VAL A 141 -1.59 30.82 -3.88
C VAL A 141 -2.97 30.35 -4.36
N ARG A 142 -4.07 30.97 -3.90
CA ARG A 142 -5.43 30.65 -4.37
C ARG A 142 -5.60 30.88 -5.87
N THR A 143 -5.08 31.98 -6.40
CA THR A 143 -5.13 32.27 -7.84
C THR A 143 -4.39 31.22 -8.64
N VAL A 144 -3.15 30.87 -8.23
CA VAL A 144 -2.36 29.83 -8.90
C VAL A 144 -3.07 28.47 -8.83
N ILE A 145 -3.65 28.10 -7.69
CA ILE A 145 -4.44 26.87 -7.55
C ILE A 145 -5.59 26.85 -8.57
N LYS A 146 -6.36 27.93 -8.66
CA LYS A 146 -7.51 28.02 -9.58
C LYS A 146 -7.08 27.81 -11.04
N ILE A 147 -6.00 28.46 -11.47
CA ILE A 147 -5.45 28.32 -12.83
C ILE A 147 -4.99 26.89 -13.09
N LEU A 148 -4.32 26.27 -12.13
CA LEU A 148 -3.84 24.89 -12.24
C LEU A 148 -5.01 23.89 -12.31
N MET A 149 -6.10 24.14 -11.58
CA MET A 149 -7.32 23.33 -11.67
C MET A 149 -7.96 23.42 -13.06
N GLU A 150 -8.06 24.62 -13.64
CA GLU A 150 -8.62 24.82 -14.98
C GLU A 150 -7.79 24.08 -16.05
N SER A 151 -6.48 23.93 -15.83
CA SER A 151 -5.59 23.16 -16.71
C SER A 151 -5.71 21.62 -16.58
N SER A 152 -6.52 21.11 -15.63
CA SER A 152 -6.75 19.68 -15.35
C SER A 152 -5.49 18.86 -14.99
N LYS A 153 -4.40 19.50 -14.54
CA LYS A 153 -3.13 18.81 -14.23
C LYS A 153 -2.89 18.59 -12.73
N VAL A 154 -3.63 19.29 -11.88
CA VAL A 154 -3.47 19.23 -10.42
C VAL A 154 -4.75 18.68 -9.81
N ILE A 155 -4.58 17.64 -8.99
CA ILE A 155 -5.63 17.00 -8.21
C ILE A 155 -5.63 17.65 -6.83
N ILE A 156 -6.79 18.05 -6.33
CA ILE A 156 -6.96 18.58 -4.98
C ILE A 156 -7.83 17.62 -4.20
N TYR A 157 -7.24 16.98 -3.19
CA TYR A 157 -7.96 16.04 -2.33
C TYR A 157 -8.72 16.76 -1.21
N GLU A 158 -8.28 17.96 -0.83
CA GLU A 158 -8.89 18.72 0.25
C GLU A 158 -8.91 20.21 -0.09
N LEU A 159 -10.10 20.80 -0.22
CA LEU A 159 -10.28 22.23 -0.55
C LEU A 159 -10.20 23.15 0.69
N LYS A 160 -10.30 22.58 1.90
CA LYS A 160 -10.38 23.31 3.17
C LYS A 160 -9.11 23.13 4.00
N PHE A 161 -7.96 23.54 3.48
CA PHE A 161 -6.76 23.68 4.29
C PHE A 161 -6.54 25.16 4.65
N SER A 162 -6.22 25.42 5.92
CA SER A 162 -5.94 26.77 6.41
C SER A 162 -4.62 27.27 5.83
N LEU A 163 -4.72 28.04 4.74
CA LEU A 163 -3.61 28.82 4.19
C LEU A 163 -3.13 29.93 5.15
N GLU A 164 -3.89 30.20 6.21
CA GLU A 164 -3.68 31.27 7.19
C GLU A 164 -2.42 31.08 8.06
N GLU A 165 -1.95 29.84 8.23
CA GLU A 165 -0.72 29.53 8.96
C GLU A 165 0.55 29.74 8.11
N ILE A 166 0.38 29.99 6.81
CA ILE A 166 1.48 30.11 5.88
C ILE A 166 2.02 31.54 5.92
N LYS A 167 3.18 31.69 6.55
CA LYS A 167 3.93 32.93 6.56
C LYS A 167 5.08 32.88 5.55
N PRO A 168 5.39 34.00 4.87
CA PRO A 168 6.65 34.12 4.15
C PRO A 168 7.81 34.01 5.14
N LEU A 169 8.90 33.38 4.71
CA LEU A 169 10.16 33.35 5.48
C LEU A 169 10.91 34.67 5.23
N GLU A 170 11.72 35.11 6.21
CA GLU A 170 12.34 36.46 6.24
C GLU A 170 13.22 36.77 5.01
N ASP A 171 13.71 35.76 4.29
CA ASP A 171 14.58 35.89 3.12
C ASP A 171 13.99 35.34 1.80
N GLU A 172 12.69 35.04 1.75
CA GLU A 172 12.06 34.48 0.54
C GLU A 172 11.47 35.56 -0.38
N THR A 173 11.77 35.45 -1.67
CA THR A 173 10.99 36.15 -2.71
C THR A 173 9.56 35.60 -2.78
N PRO A 174 8.55 36.39 -3.21
CA PRO A 174 7.18 35.90 -3.38
C PRO A 174 7.08 34.62 -4.25
N TYR A 175 7.92 34.54 -5.28
CA TYR A 175 8.07 33.37 -6.14
C TYR A 175 8.49 32.12 -5.35
N GLN A 176 9.53 32.25 -4.52
CA GLN A 176 10.03 31.15 -3.68
C GLN A 176 8.99 30.73 -2.65
N SER A 177 8.29 31.68 -2.03
CA SER A 177 7.22 31.37 -1.09
C SER A 177 6.08 30.58 -1.74
N ILE A 178 5.62 30.95 -2.95
CA ILE A 178 4.57 30.21 -3.65
C ILE A 178 5.03 28.77 -3.95
N ILE A 179 6.23 28.58 -4.52
CA ILE A 179 6.75 27.23 -4.82
C ILE A 179 6.88 26.39 -3.55
N ARG A 180 7.37 26.96 -2.45
CA ARG A 180 7.47 26.27 -1.17
C ARG A 180 6.10 25.84 -0.68
N VAL A 181 5.08 26.70 -0.76
CA VAL A 181 3.72 26.37 -0.34
C VAL A 181 3.16 25.20 -1.14
N PHE A 182 3.25 25.23 -2.47
CA PHE A 182 2.82 24.11 -3.31
C PHE A 182 3.58 22.82 -2.98
N THR A 183 4.89 22.93 -2.72
CA THR A 183 5.70 21.79 -2.28
C THR A 183 5.21 21.22 -0.95
N GLN A 184 4.90 22.08 0.02
CA GLN A 184 4.35 21.66 1.32
C GLN A 184 2.98 21.00 1.16
N LEU A 185 2.08 21.58 0.38
CA LEU A 185 0.75 21.02 0.11
C LEU A 185 0.85 19.64 -0.56
N PHE A 186 1.81 19.46 -1.48
CA PHE A 186 2.07 18.17 -2.12
C PHE A 186 2.59 17.14 -1.10
N VAL A 187 3.56 17.50 -0.26
CA VAL A 187 4.12 16.61 0.77
C VAL A 187 3.08 16.24 1.83
N MET A 188 2.21 17.18 2.22
CA MET A 188 1.06 16.92 3.10
C MET A 188 -0.04 16.09 2.41
N GLY A 189 0.07 15.88 1.10
CA GLY A 189 -0.89 15.15 0.28
C GLY A 189 -2.23 15.85 0.13
N LYS A 190 -2.28 17.18 0.30
CA LYS A 190 -3.48 18.00 0.05
C LYS A 190 -3.72 18.19 -1.45
N ILE A 191 -2.63 18.21 -2.21
CA ILE A 191 -2.63 18.25 -3.67
C ILE A 191 -1.75 17.13 -4.22
N ASP A 192 -1.98 16.77 -5.49
CA ASP A 192 -1.17 15.85 -6.25
C ASP A 192 -1.17 16.27 -7.72
N MET A 193 -0.28 15.68 -8.51
CA MET A 193 -0.20 15.91 -9.94
C MET A 193 -0.63 14.67 -10.70
N GLU A 194 -1.57 14.85 -11.62
CA GLU A 194 -1.95 13.79 -12.53
C GLU A 194 -0.84 13.62 -13.58
N LEU A 195 -0.27 12.42 -13.64
CA LEU A 195 0.70 12.02 -14.65
C LEU A 195 0.38 10.60 -15.08
N ASP A 196 0.22 10.40 -16.38
CA ASP A 196 0.06 9.07 -16.99
C ASP A 196 1.40 8.33 -16.98
N MET A 197 1.76 7.80 -15.81
CA MET A 197 2.97 7.01 -15.62
C MET A 197 2.66 5.53 -15.74
N GLN A 198 3.56 4.80 -16.40
CA GLN A 198 3.46 3.36 -16.57
C GLN A 198 4.65 2.65 -15.93
N VAL A 199 4.40 1.42 -15.47
CA VAL A 199 5.41 0.47 -15.01
C VAL A 199 5.25 -0.86 -15.72
N SER A 200 6.33 -1.62 -15.81
CA SER A 200 6.32 -2.95 -16.40
C SER A 200 6.54 -4.00 -15.34
N PHE A 201 5.62 -4.95 -15.18
CA PHE A 201 5.80 -6.12 -14.33
C PHE A 201 6.24 -7.31 -15.17
N SER A 202 7.26 -8.04 -14.72
CA SER A 202 7.78 -9.24 -15.40
C SER A 202 7.90 -10.40 -14.41
N GLY A 203 7.51 -11.60 -14.82
CA GLY A 203 7.49 -12.79 -13.95
C GLY A 203 6.47 -13.83 -14.41
N ASP A 204 5.96 -14.62 -13.45
CA ASP A 204 4.96 -15.67 -13.69
C ASP A 204 3.63 -15.09 -14.23
N LEU A 205 3.19 -15.57 -15.40
CA LEU A 205 1.96 -15.13 -16.07
C LEU A 205 0.70 -15.20 -15.21
N ARG A 206 0.58 -16.16 -14.28
CA ARG A 206 -0.59 -16.27 -13.38
C ARG A 206 -0.64 -15.09 -12.41
N VAL A 207 0.54 -14.73 -11.88
CA VAL A 207 0.69 -13.60 -10.97
C VAL A 207 0.44 -12.30 -11.72
N LEU A 208 0.98 -12.19 -12.94
CA LEU A 208 0.76 -11.03 -13.80
C LEU A 208 -0.72 -10.88 -14.17
N ALA A 209 -1.46 -11.97 -14.41
CA ALA A 209 -2.89 -11.91 -14.67
C ALA A 209 -3.66 -11.30 -13.49
N ASP A 210 -3.33 -11.68 -12.25
CA ASP A 210 -3.96 -11.11 -11.05
C ASP A 210 -3.54 -9.67 -10.79
N ILE A 211 -2.27 -9.30 -11.06
CA ILE A 211 -1.83 -7.89 -11.02
C ILE A 211 -2.58 -7.06 -12.05
N LYS A 212 -2.73 -7.56 -13.28
CA LYS A 212 -3.49 -6.88 -14.34
C LYS A 212 -4.95 -6.68 -13.92
N LEU A 213 -5.58 -7.73 -13.39
CA LEU A 213 -6.95 -7.66 -12.89
C LEU A 213 -7.08 -6.65 -11.74
N LEU A 214 -6.12 -6.59 -10.83
CA LEU A 214 -6.06 -5.61 -9.76
C LEU A 214 -5.97 -4.18 -10.33
N THR A 215 -5.14 -3.95 -11.35
CA THR A 215 -5.04 -2.64 -12.03
C THR A 215 -6.35 -2.24 -12.69
N GLU A 216 -7.00 -3.16 -13.40
CA GLU A 216 -8.30 -2.92 -14.07
C GLU A 216 -9.41 -2.55 -13.06
N HIS A 217 -9.23 -2.86 -11.78
CA HIS A 217 -10.15 -2.53 -10.68
C HIS A 217 -9.56 -1.46 -9.73
N GLY A 218 -8.73 -0.56 -10.26
CA GLY A 218 -8.26 0.63 -9.53
C GLY A 218 -7.30 0.31 -8.38
N TYR A 219 -6.60 -0.82 -8.40
CA TYR A 219 -5.74 -1.24 -7.29
C TYR A 219 -6.46 -1.39 -5.93
N GLY A 220 -7.78 -1.60 -5.97
CA GLY A 220 -8.61 -1.71 -4.76
C GLY A 220 -8.94 -0.37 -4.12
N GLU A 221 -8.80 0.74 -4.84
CA GLU A 221 -9.14 2.10 -4.42
C GLU A 221 -9.64 2.97 -5.58
N ASP A 222 -10.39 4.03 -5.26
CA ASP A 222 -10.80 5.04 -6.24
C ASP A 222 -9.78 6.18 -6.36
N ASP A 223 -10.03 7.13 -7.25
CA ASP A 223 -9.14 8.28 -7.49
C ASP A 223 -9.04 9.23 -6.27
N SER A 224 -9.84 9.02 -5.24
CA SER A 224 -9.82 9.77 -3.96
C SER A 224 -9.25 8.95 -2.79
N GLY A 225 -8.81 7.72 -3.03
CA GLY A 225 -8.25 6.82 -2.02
C GLY A 225 -9.29 6.08 -1.17
N ASN A 226 -10.57 6.11 -1.53
CA ASN A 226 -11.58 5.29 -0.87
C ASN A 226 -11.43 3.84 -1.31
N ASN A 227 -11.70 2.93 -0.39
CA ASN A 227 -11.57 1.50 -0.66
C ASN A 227 -12.61 1.04 -1.70
N LEU A 228 -12.15 0.41 -2.77
CA LEU A 228 -12.99 -0.35 -3.68
C LEU A 228 -12.99 -1.83 -3.31
N ASP A 229 -14.12 -2.48 -3.59
CA ASP A 229 -14.25 -3.92 -3.45
C ASP A 229 -13.38 -4.64 -4.49
N LEU A 230 -12.65 -5.65 -4.02
CA LEU A 230 -11.83 -6.48 -4.89
C LEU A 230 -12.72 -7.44 -5.71
N PRO A 231 -12.40 -7.67 -7.00
CA PRO A 231 -13.13 -8.64 -7.81
C PRO A 231 -13.10 -10.03 -7.16
N LYS A 232 -14.12 -10.86 -7.43
CA LYS A 232 -14.29 -12.18 -6.80
C LYS A 232 -13.05 -13.07 -6.95
N ALA A 233 -12.36 -12.99 -8.08
CA ALA A 233 -11.12 -13.73 -8.35
C ALA A 233 -9.98 -13.36 -7.36
N LEU A 234 -9.93 -12.11 -6.88
CA LEU A 234 -8.95 -11.63 -5.90
C LEU A 234 -9.45 -11.71 -4.45
N SER A 235 -10.54 -12.44 -4.19
CA SER A 235 -11.12 -12.55 -2.84
C SER A 235 -10.19 -13.15 -1.79
N TYR A 236 -9.19 -13.94 -2.22
CA TYR A 236 -8.16 -14.50 -1.36
C TYR A 236 -7.26 -13.43 -0.70
N LEU A 237 -7.21 -12.20 -1.24
CA LEU A 237 -6.47 -11.07 -0.66
C LEU A 237 -7.15 -10.46 0.57
N ARG A 238 -8.47 -10.69 0.75
CA ARG A 238 -9.26 -10.17 1.88
C ARG A 238 -8.93 -10.85 3.20
N LYS A 239 -8.46 -12.10 3.14
CA LYS A 239 -8.09 -12.86 4.33
C LYS A 239 -6.67 -12.48 4.73
N GLY A 240 -6.55 -11.59 5.72
CA GLY A 240 -5.30 -11.50 6.48
C GLY A 240 -5.02 -12.86 7.11
N TYR A 241 -3.82 -13.39 6.92
CA TYR A 241 -3.33 -14.42 7.83
C TYR A 241 -3.32 -13.81 9.23
N GLN A 242 -4.24 -14.28 10.09
CA GLN A 242 -4.07 -14.22 11.54
C GLN A 242 -2.93 -15.18 11.93
#